data_AF-A0A9E2A140-F1
#
_entry.id   AF-A0A9E2A140-F1
#
_cell.length_a   1.000
_cell.length_b   1.000
_cell.length_c   1.000
_cell.angle_alpha   90.00
_cell.angle_beta   90.00
_cell.angle_gamma   90.00
#
_symmetry.space_group_name_H-M   'P 1'
#
loop_
_entity.id
_entity.type
_entity.pdbx_description
1 polymer ?
#
loop_
_entity_poly.entity_id
_entity_poly.type
_entity_poly.pdbx_seq_one_letter_code
_entity_poly.pdbx_strand_id
1 'polypeptide(L)'
;MMKSLRCLLIVLVLMLPALNSLAAISLEALAEQPPGEQYRQLSLLMLVTGGTDPALLETLQPVIDLQASGDAPSMALELDDYVTPLTRIVDPEIMLGGAVQLFRYAHENGAAIQGRLTEIAEQNPILISMVDVNTLAADAIVIRNAIADTIEYTPSIDADEADQRLGDFRRQTLYLRNMMEYNQFQEELNEITNQAIVDLGGRLDAYQRMFNEDVNDEMIRRRIESAEIMNSQSEERFKGEAMMRNAELIMMLILMESQVRR
;
A
#
# COMPACT_ATOMS: atom_id res chain seq x y z
N MET A 1 26.71 -40.33 -56.66
CA MET A 1 26.76 -39.05 -55.92
C MET A 1 25.47 -38.69 -55.17
N MET A 2 24.27 -39.03 -55.65
CA MET A 2 23.00 -38.65 -54.98
C MET A 2 22.70 -39.32 -53.62
N LYS A 3 23.28 -40.48 -53.31
CA LYS A 3 23.06 -41.16 -52.01
C LYS A 3 23.84 -40.51 -50.85
N SER A 4 25.05 -40.00 -51.13
CA SER A 4 25.87 -39.32 -50.10
C SER A 4 25.27 -37.97 -49.70
N LEU A 5 24.70 -37.24 -50.66
CA LEU A 5 24.02 -35.96 -50.40
C LEU A 5 22.74 -36.13 -49.57
N ARG A 6 22.00 -37.23 -49.77
CA ARG A 6 20.82 -37.57 -48.96
C ARG A 6 21.19 -37.95 -47.51
N CYS A 7 22.28 -38.69 -47.31
CA CYS A 7 22.76 -38.98 -45.96
C CYS A 7 23.24 -37.71 -45.24
N LEU A 8 23.93 -36.80 -45.94
CA LEU A 8 24.40 -35.56 -45.33
C LEU A 8 23.24 -34.63 -44.95
N LEU A 9 22.16 -34.59 -45.76
CA LEU A 9 20.97 -33.80 -45.47
C LEU A 9 20.18 -34.35 -44.28
N ILE A 10 20.11 -35.69 -44.11
CA ILE A 10 19.40 -36.33 -43.00
C ILE A 10 20.17 -36.15 -41.67
N VAL A 11 21.51 -36.18 -41.71
CA VAL A 11 22.34 -35.89 -40.52
C VAL A 11 22.26 -34.40 -40.14
N LEU A 12 22.15 -33.49 -41.11
CA LEU A 12 21.97 -32.06 -40.84
C LEU A 12 20.61 -31.76 -40.20
N VAL A 13 19.55 -32.47 -40.60
CA VAL A 13 18.19 -32.32 -40.03
C VAL A 13 18.10 -32.88 -38.60
N LEU A 14 18.91 -33.89 -38.25
CA LEU A 14 19.00 -34.45 -36.89
C LEU A 14 19.88 -33.64 -35.94
N MET A 15 20.63 -32.65 -36.45
CA MET A 15 21.45 -31.72 -35.66
C MET A 15 20.81 -30.33 -35.53
N LEU A 16 19.58 -30.13 -36.05
CA LEU A 16 18.77 -29.04 -35.54
C LEU A 16 18.43 -29.40 -34.09
N PRO A 17 18.81 -28.60 -33.08
CA PRO A 17 18.12 -28.71 -31.81
C PRO A 17 16.64 -28.57 -32.13
N ALA A 18 15.84 -29.50 -31.63
CA ALA A 18 14.40 -29.33 -31.67
C ALA A 18 14.13 -27.92 -31.14
N LEU A 19 13.70 -27.01 -32.01
CA LEU A 19 12.99 -25.82 -31.60
C LEU A 19 11.68 -26.34 -31.03
N ASN A 20 11.76 -26.90 -29.82
CA ASN A 20 10.63 -27.01 -28.94
C ASN A 20 10.15 -25.57 -28.81
N SER A 21 8.94 -25.29 -29.30
CA SER A 21 8.25 -24.05 -28.99
C SER A 21 8.01 -24.04 -27.48
N LEU A 22 9.02 -23.60 -26.75
CA LEU A 22 9.08 -23.45 -25.31
C LEU A 22 8.87 -21.97 -25.02
N ALA A 23 7.78 -21.67 -24.30
CA ALA A 23 7.29 -20.37 -23.82
C ALA A 23 7.12 -19.21 -24.83
N ALA A 24 5.92 -18.63 -24.81
CA ALA A 24 5.52 -17.44 -25.56
C ALA A 24 6.08 -16.11 -25.01
N ILE A 25 7.05 -16.15 -24.08
CA ILE A 25 7.76 -14.95 -23.61
C ILE A 25 9.08 -14.87 -24.36
N SER A 26 9.05 -14.20 -25.51
CA SER A 26 10.25 -13.76 -26.21
C SER A 26 10.31 -12.24 -26.23
N LEU A 27 11.50 -11.67 -26.26
CA LEU A 27 11.64 -10.21 -26.40
C LEU A 27 10.98 -9.74 -27.70
N GLU A 28 10.96 -10.61 -28.71
CA GLU A 28 10.30 -10.40 -30.00
C GLU A 28 8.77 -10.37 -29.87
N ALA A 29 8.16 -11.29 -29.11
CA ALA A 29 6.71 -11.30 -28.88
C ALA A 29 6.28 -10.07 -28.04
N LEU A 30 7.09 -9.71 -27.05
CA LEU A 30 6.86 -8.52 -26.24
C LEU A 30 7.00 -7.23 -27.06
N ALA A 31 7.89 -7.18 -28.06
CA ALA A 31 8.09 -5.98 -28.87
C ALA A 31 6.83 -5.50 -29.62
N GLU A 32 5.86 -6.39 -29.87
CA GLU A 32 4.58 -6.05 -30.52
C GLU A 32 3.56 -5.39 -29.57
N GLN A 33 3.79 -5.46 -28.25
CA GLN A 33 2.88 -4.88 -27.24
C GLN A 33 3.13 -3.38 -27.04
N PRO A 34 2.18 -2.64 -26.44
CA PRO A 34 2.42 -1.25 -26.03
C PRO A 34 3.58 -1.13 -25.02
N PRO A 35 4.34 -0.02 -25.01
CA PRO A 35 5.50 0.14 -24.12
C PRO A 35 5.19 -0.03 -22.62
N GLY A 36 4.01 0.42 -22.18
CA GLY A 36 3.57 0.23 -20.79
C GLY A 36 3.33 -1.25 -20.44
N GLU A 37 2.79 -2.02 -21.38
CA GLU A 37 2.56 -3.45 -21.20
C GLU A 37 3.87 -4.23 -21.21
N GLN A 38 4.76 -3.91 -22.14
CA GLN A 38 6.12 -4.46 -22.17
C GLN A 38 6.83 -4.24 -20.84
N TYR A 39 6.77 -3.02 -20.32
CA TYR A 39 7.39 -2.67 -19.04
C TYR A 39 6.77 -3.44 -17.89
N ARG A 40 5.44 -3.56 -17.84
CA ARG A 40 4.72 -4.31 -16.81
C ARG A 40 5.13 -5.78 -16.81
N GLN A 41 5.06 -6.46 -17.96
CA GLN A 41 5.35 -7.89 -18.07
C GLN A 41 6.82 -8.20 -17.76
N LEU A 42 7.76 -7.40 -18.28
CA LEU A 42 9.18 -7.57 -17.98
C LEU A 42 9.50 -7.29 -16.49
N SER A 43 8.85 -6.29 -15.89
CA SER A 43 9.03 -6.00 -14.47
C SER A 43 8.44 -7.10 -13.59
N LEU A 44 7.25 -7.62 -13.95
CA LEU A 44 6.63 -8.75 -13.25
C LEU A 44 7.53 -9.99 -13.33
N LEU A 45 8.09 -10.27 -14.51
CA LEU A 45 9.00 -11.40 -14.71
C LEU A 45 10.21 -11.28 -13.76
N MET A 46 10.86 -10.11 -13.71
CA MET A 46 11.99 -9.86 -12.83
C MET A 46 11.63 -9.98 -11.34
N LEU A 47 10.43 -9.57 -10.95
CA LEU A 47 9.94 -9.70 -9.57
C LEU A 47 9.62 -11.16 -9.21
N VAL A 48 9.06 -11.93 -10.14
CA VAL A 48 8.73 -13.35 -9.95
C VAL A 48 9.99 -14.19 -9.87
N THR A 49 10.97 -13.96 -10.75
CA THR A 49 12.22 -14.73 -10.80
C THR A 49 13.30 -14.19 -9.85
N GLY A 50 13.06 -13.06 -9.19
CA GLY A 50 14.02 -12.48 -8.24
C GLY A 50 14.26 -13.43 -7.07
N GLY A 51 15.53 -13.79 -6.81
CA GLY A 51 15.90 -14.71 -5.73
C GLY A 51 15.78 -16.19 -6.08
N THR A 52 15.61 -16.55 -7.36
CA THR A 52 15.81 -17.92 -7.84
C THR A 52 17.31 -18.18 -8.02
N ASP A 53 17.89 -19.04 -7.18
CA ASP A 53 19.26 -19.53 -7.33
C ASP A 53 19.28 -20.73 -8.31
N PRO A 54 20.35 -20.95 -9.11
CA PRO A 54 20.59 -22.18 -9.86
C PRO A 54 20.20 -23.48 -9.14
N ALA A 55 20.41 -23.56 -7.82
CA ALA A 55 20.02 -24.73 -7.04
C ALA A 55 18.50 -24.98 -6.98
N LEU A 56 17.67 -23.94 -7.07
CA LEU A 56 16.22 -24.09 -7.18
C LEU A 56 15.83 -24.66 -8.55
N LEU A 57 16.56 -24.31 -9.62
CA LEU A 57 16.36 -24.90 -10.94
C LEU A 57 16.73 -26.39 -10.96
N GLU A 58 17.80 -26.78 -10.27
CA GLU A 58 18.18 -28.19 -10.11
C GLU A 58 17.09 -29.00 -9.41
N THR A 59 16.45 -28.43 -8.39
CA THR A 59 15.31 -29.06 -7.67
C THR A 59 14.13 -29.34 -8.60
N LEU A 60 13.97 -28.52 -9.65
CA LEU A 60 12.89 -28.65 -10.64
C LEU A 60 13.26 -29.55 -11.83
N GLN A 61 14.47 -30.13 -11.86
CA GLN A 61 14.90 -31.02 -12.93
C GLN A 61 13.96 -32.22 -13.17
N PRO A 62 13.39 -32.88 -12.14
CA PRO A 62 12.43 -33.96 -12.35
C PRO A 62 11.20 -33.53 -13.15
N VAL A 63 10.71 -32.30 -12.94
CA VAL A 63 9.59 -31.73 -13.69
C VAL A 63 9.98 -31.49 -15.15
N ILE A 64 11.22 -31.02 -15.40
CA ILE A 64 11.75 -30.82 -16.76
C ILE A 64 11.81 -32.16 -17.50
N ASP A 65 12.30 -33.20 -16.83
CA ASP A 65 12.47 -34.53 -17.42
C ASP A 65 11.11 -35.17 -17.75
N LEU A 66 10.11 -35.03 -16.88
CA LEU A 66 8.73 -35.48 -17.10
C LEU A 66 8.04 -34.75 -18.27
N GLN A 67 8.30 -33.46 -18.44
CA GLN A 67 7.79 -32.72 -19.59
C GLN A 67 8.50 -33.11 -20.89
N ALA A 68 9.80 -33.37 -20.83
CA ALA A 68 10.59 -33.80 -21.98
C ALA A 68 10.25 -35.23 -22.43
N SER A 69 9.84 -36.11 -21.51
CA SER A 69 9.39 -37.48 -21.85
C SER A 69 8.01 -37.51 -22.52
N GLY A 70 7.24 -36.42 -22.43
CA GLY A 70 5.87 -36.33 -22.95
C GLY A 70 4.83 -37.02 -22.05
N ASP A 71 5.23 -37.43 -20.85
CA ASP A 71 4.33 -38.05 -19.87
C ASP A 71 3.48 -37.02 -19.13
N ALA A 72 3.93 -35.77 -19.06
CA ALA A 72 3.16 -34.62 -18.57
C ALA A 72 2.75 -33.69 -19.73
N PRO A 73 1.48 -33.26 -19.82
CA PRO A 73 1.06 -32.30 -20.83
C PRO A 73 1.80 -30.96 -20.64
N SER A 74 2.38 -30.41 -21.70
CA SER A 74 2.94 -29.06 -21.66
C SER A 74 1.87 -28.04 -22.01
N MET A 75 1.65 -27.07 -21.13
CA MET A 75 0.84 -25.88 -21.42
C MET A 75 1.76 -24.67 -21.48
N ALA A 76 1.65 -23.87 -22.53
CA ALA A 76 2.30 -22.57 -22.58
C ALA A 76 1.51 -21.61 -21.69
N LEU A 77 1.94 -21.45 -20.44
CA LEU A 77 1.39 -20.48 -19.51
C LEU A 77 2.08 -19.13 -19.73
N GLU A 78 1.28 -18.08 -19.94
CA GLU A 78 1.76 -16.70 -19.93
C GLU A 78 1.87 -16.20 -18.49
N LEU A 79 2.61 -15.10 -18.28
CA LEU A 79 2.85 -14.55 -16.94
C LEU A 79 1.55 -14.09 -16.26
N ASP A 80 0.63 -13.53 -17.04
CA ASP A 80 -0.69 -13.08 -16.57
C ASP A 80 -1.59 -14.26 -16.15
N ASP A 81 -1.39 -15.46 -16.72
CA ASP A 81 -2.18 -16.64 -16.35
C ASP A 81 -1.97 -17.00 -14.88
N TYR A 82 -0.75 -16.89 -14.36
CA TYR A 82 -0.42 -17.23 -12.98
C TYR A 82 -1.10 -16.34 -11.92
N VAL A 83 -1.53 -15.13 -12.31
CA VAL A 83 -2.27 -14.23 -11.41
C VAL A 83 -3.69 -14.74 -11.20
N THR A 84 -4.24 -15.46 -12.19
CA THR A 84 -5.61 -15.95 -12.11
C THR A 84 -5.74 -17.17 -11.19
N PRO A 85 -6.87 -17.32 -10.47
CA PRO A 85 -7.12 -18.50 -9.65
C PRO A 85 -7.15 -19.81 -10.46
N LEU A 86 -7.42 -19.75 -11.77
CA LEU A 86 -7.54 -20.93 -12.63
C LEU A 86 -6.24 -21.73 -12.70
N THR A 87 -5.10 -21.03 -12.74
CA THR A 87 -3.77 -21.65 -12.82
C THR A 87 -3.39 -22.43 -11.57
N ARG A 88 -4.06 -22.17 -10.44
CA ARG A 88 -3.91 -22.95 -9.20
C ARG A 88 -4.69 -24.27 -9.19
N ILE A 89 -5.60 -24.45 -10.14
CA ILE A 89 -6.40 -25.68 -10.32
C ILE A 89 -5.76 -26.57 -11.40
N VAL A 90 -4.84 -26.02 -12.19
CA VAL A 90 -4.05 -26.76 -13.16
C VAL A 90 -3.15 -27.76 -12.43
N ASP A 91 -2.82 -28.86 -13.11
CA ASP A 91 -1.90 -29.87 -12.60
C ASP A 91 -0.57 -29.23 -12.14
N PRO A 92 -0.08 -29.54 -10.92
CA PRO A 92 1.17 -29.02 -10.37
C PRO A 92 2.36 -29.08 -11.34
N GLU A 93 2.50 -30.17 -12.10
CA GLU A 93 3.63 -30.39 -12.99
C GLU A 93 3.59 -29.48 -14.22
N ILE A 94 2.37 -29.12 -14.68
CA ILE A 94 2.16 -28.15 -15.75
C ILE A 94 2.54 -26.75 -15.26
N MET A 95 2.05 -26.38 -14.08
CA MET A 95 2.30 -25.08 -13.47
C MET A 95 3.79 -24.87 -13.21
N LEU A 96 4.47 -25.87 -12.63
CA LEU A 96 5.91 -25.81 -12.37
C LEU A 96 6.73 -25.82 -13.65
N GLY A 97 6.35 -26.59 -14.65
CA GLY A 97 7.10 -26.59 -15.90
C GLY A 97 7.00 -25.27 -16.68
N GLY A 98 5.88 -24.55 -16.56
CA GLY A 98 5.79 -23.16 -17.01
C GLY A 98 6.69 -22.23 -16.17
N ALA A 99 6.68 -22.36 -14.85
CA ALA A 99 7.52 -21.54 -13.95
C ALA A 99 9.02 -21.75 -14.22
N VAL A 100 9.45 -22.99 -14.48
CA VAL A 100 10.83 -23.32 -14.86
C VAL A 100 11.24 -22.60 -16.15
N GLN A 101 10.35 -22.50 -17.13
CA GLN A 101 10.62 -21.78 -18.37
C GLN A 101 10.85 -20.30 -18.08
N LEU A 102 10.02 -19.69 -17.23
CA LEU A 102 10.20 -18.29 -16.80
C LEU A 102 11.55 -18.08 -16.11
N PHE A 103 11.89 -18.96 -15.16
CA PHE A 103 13.14 -18.87 -14.39
C PHE A 103 14.36 -18.99 -15.29
N ARG A 104 14.36 -19.98 -16.20
CA ARG A 104 15.45 -20.18 -17.16
C ARG A 104 15.59 -19.00 -18.10
N TYR A 105 14.47 -18.54 -18.67
CA TYR A 105 14.46 -17.40 -19.58
C TYR A 105 15.00 -16.12 -18.91
N ALA A 106 14.54 -15.81 -17.69
CA ALA A 106 15.01 -14.65 -16.94
C ALA A 106 16.48 -14.76 -16.55
N HIS A 107 16.96 -15.97 -16.23
CA HIS A 107 18.37 -16.21 -15.93
C HIS A 107 19.27 -16.01 -17.17
N GLU A 108 18.86 -16.55 -18.31
CA GLU A 108 19.60 -16.45 -19.58
C GLU A 108 19.57 -15.04 -20.18
N ASN A 109 18.47 -14.30 -19.99
CA ASN A 109 18.23 -13.01 -20.64
C ASN A 109 18.22 -11.81 -19.69
N GLY A 110 18.60 -11.97 -18.42
CA GLY A 110 18.43 -10.94 -17.39
C GLY A 110 19.03 -9.58 -17.74
N ALA A 111 20.25 -9.56 -18.31
CA ALA A 111 20.89 -8.32 -18.75
C ALA A 111 20.15 -7.64 -19.91
N ALA A 112 19.62 -8.42 -20.86
CA ALA A 112 18.85 -7.91 -21.98
C ALA A 112 17.49 -7.36 -21.52
N ILE A 113 16.81 -8.06 -20.61
CA ILE A 113 15.56 -7.62 -19.98
C ILE A 113 15.77 -6.29 -19.25
N GLN A 114 16.84 -6.18 -18.44
CA GLN A 114 17.16 -4.95 -17.72
C GLN A 114 17.50 -3.79 -18.66
N GLY A 115 18.28 -4.04 -19.71
CA GLY A 115 18.56 -3.05 -20.74
C GLY A 115 17.27 -2.54 -21.41
N ARG A 116 16.34 -3.45 -21.72
CA ARG A 116 15.06 -3.10 -22.34
C ARG A 116 14.14 -2.32 -21.40
N LEU A 117 14.05 -2.71 -20.13
CA LEU A 117 13.30 -1.97 -19.11
C LEU A 117 13.82 -0.53 -18.97
N THR A 118 15.15 -0.37 -18.98
CA THR A 118 15.80 0.95 -18.88
C THR A 118 15.50 1.80 -20.12
N GLU A 119 15.63 1.21 -21.31
CA GLU A 119 15.31 1.87 -22.57
C GLU A 119 13.85 2.35 -22.61
N ILE A 120 12.90 1.48 -22.24
CA ILE A 120 11.47 1.84 -22.22
C ILE A 120 11.21 2.96 -21.22
N ALA A 121 11.81 2.90 -20.02
CA ALA A 121 11.65 3.92 -19.00
C ALA A 121 12.22 5.28 -19.42
N GLU A 122 13.35 5.31 -20.11
CA GLU A 122 13.94 6.54 -20.65
C GLU A 122 13.09 7.13 -21.78
N GLN A 123 12.56 6.29 -22.66
CA GLN A 123 11.75 6.72 -23.79
C GLN A 123 10.33 7.15 -23.38
N ASN A 124 9.78 6.57 -22.29
CA ASN A 124 8.37 6.72 -21.91
C ASN A 124 8.18 7.04 -20.42
N PRO A 125 8.85 8.06 -19.84
CA PRO A 125 8.87 8.29 -18.39
C PRO A 125 7.47 8.53 -17.81
N ILE A 126 6.58 9.20 -18.54
CA ILE A 126 5.20 9.47 -18.09
C ILE A 126 4.40 8.17 -18.01
N LEU A 127 4.45 7.33 -19.05
CA LEU A 127 3.72 6.06 -19.05
C LEU A 127 4.20 5.14 -17.93
N ILE A 128 5.52 5.10 -17.69
CA ILE A 128 6.08 4.26 -16.63
C ILE A 128 5.71 4.79 -15.25
N SER A 129 5.63 6.10 -15.06
CA SER A 129 5.15 6.68 -13.79
C SER A 129 3.69 6.35 -13.46
N MET A 130 2.88 5.96 -14.45
CA MET A 130 1.49 5.52 -14.27
C MET A 130 1.37 4.02 -13.98
N VAL A 131 2.45 3.24 -14.10
CA VAL A 131 2.43 1.82 -13.76
C VAL A 131 2.32 1.68 -12.24
N ASP A 132 1.29 0.98 -11.80
CA ASP A 132 1.09 0.68 -10.38
C ASP A 132 2.05 -0.41 -9.91
N VAL A 133 3.14 0.02 -9.28
CA VAL A 133 4.18 -0.86 -8.73
C VAL A 133 3.65 -1.72 -7.58
N ASN A 134 2.65 -1.24 -6.81
CA ASN A 134 2.07 -2.01 -5.72
C ASN A 134 1.21 -3.16 -6.26
N THR A 135 0.41 -2.90 -7.30
CA THR A 135 -0.34 -3.95 -8.00
C THR A 135 0.61 -4.99 -8.59
N LEU A 136 1.70 -4.55 -9.24
CA LEU A 136 2.72 -5.44 -9.79
C LEU A 136 3.38 -6.31 -8.71
N ALA A 137 3.71 -5.72 -7.56
CA ALA A 137 4.30 -6.44 -6.43
C ALA A 137 3.31 -7.45 -5.83
N ALA A 138 2.02 -7.10 -5.73
CA ALA A 138 0.97 -7.98 -5.27
C ALA A 138 0.82 -9.21 -6.19
N ASP A 139 0.79 -8.99 -7.50
CA ASP A 139 0.75 -10.07 -8.51
C ASP A 139 1.99 -10.96 -8.38
N ALA A 140 3.19 -10.38 -8.28
CA ALA A 140 4.42 -11.14 -8.09
C ALA A 140 4.37 -12.01 -6.82
N ILE A 141 3.86 -11.49 -5.69
CA ILE A 141 3.71 -12.24 -4.43
C ILE A 141 2.72 -13.40 -4.62
N VAL A 142 1.62 -13.18 -5.32
CA VAL A 142 0.60 -14.21 -5.63
C VAL A 142 1.21 -15.36 -6.43
N ILE A 143 1.95 -15.03 -7.49
CA ILE A 143 2.61 -16.01 -8.36
C ILE A 143 3.68 -16.77 -7.58
N ARG A 144 4.54 -16.06 -6.84
CA ARG A 144 5.63 -16.68 -6.09
C ARG A 144 5.14 -17.62 -5.00
N ASN A 145 4.09 -17.26 -4.27
CA ASN A 145 3.48 -18.17 -3.29
C ASN A 145 2.89 -19.39 -3.99
N ALA A 146 2.17 -19.21 -5.10
CA ALA A 146 1.64 -20.34 -5.85
C ALA A 146 2.75 -21.30 -6.30
N ILE A 147 3.89 -20.78 -6.78
CA ILE A 147 5.02 -21.62 -7.20
C ILE A 147 5.62 -22.34 -5.99
N ALA A 148 5.87 -21.63 -4.89
CA ALA A 148 6.46 -22.21 -3.69
C ALA A 148 5.56 -23.31 -3.09
N ASP A 149 4.26 -23.06 -3.01
CA ASP A 149 3.27 -24.04 -2.54
C ASP A 149 3.24 -25.24 -3.49
N THR A 150 3.24 -25.02 -4.81
CA THR A 150 3.21 -26.13 -5.78
C THR A 150 4.46 -27.00 -5.70
N ILE A 151 5.64 -26.41 -5.44
CA ILE A 151 6.88 -27.18 -5.21
C ILE A 151 6.74 -28.08 -3.98
N GLU A 152 6.16 -27.56 -2.88
CA GLU A 152 5.98 -28.31 -1.63
C GLU A 152 5.04 -29.53 -1.80
N TYR A 153 4.03 -29.44 -2.66
CA TYR A 153 3.04 -30.49 -2.88
C TYR A 153 3.30 -31.39 -4.10
N THR A 154 4.40 -31.20 -4.82
CA THR A 154 4.71 -31.99 -6.03
C THR A 154 5.43 -33.30 -5.67
N PRO A 155 4.85 -34.48 -5.96
CA PRO A 155 5.43 -35.78 -5.54
C PRO A 155 6.77 -36.12 -6.20
N SER A 156 7.06 -35.56 -7.37
CA SER A 156 8.31 -35.78 -8.10
C SER A 156 9.49 -34.98 -7.54
N ILE A 157 9.25 -34.12 -6.55
CA ILE A 157 10.26 -33.31 -5.86
C ILE A 157 10.48 -33.85 -4.46
N ASP A 158 11.74 -33.98 -4.04
CA ASP A 158 12.09 -34.32 -2.66
C ASP A 158 11.82 -33.13 -1.73
N ALA A 159 10.90 -33.31 -0.77
CA ALA A 159 10.46 -32.26 0.14
C ALA A 159 11.59 -31.73 1.04
N ASP A 160 12.50 -32.60 1.49
CA ASP A 160 13.59 -32.20 2.39
C ASP A 160 14.62 -31.33 1.65
N GLU A 161 14.87 -31.63 0.37
CA GLU A 161 15.75 -30.83 -0.49
C GLU A 161 15.06 -29.52 -0.92
N ALA A 162 13.78 -29.58 -1.27
CA ALA A 162 13.01 -28.41 -1.70
C ALA A 162 12.92 -27.33 -0.62
N ASP A 163 12.68 -27.70 0.64
CA ASP A 163 12.55 -26.73 1.74
C ASP A 163 13.84 -25.93 1.96
N GLN A 164 15.00 -26.58 1.84
CA GLN A 164 16.28 -25.91 1.97
C GLN A 164 16.54 -24.94 0.81
N ARG A 165 16.14 -25.29 -0.41
CA ARG A 165 16.34 -24.47 -1.62
C ARG A 165 15.30 -23.35 -1.78
N LEU A 166 14.09 -23.54 -1.27
CA LEU A 166 13.02 -22.54 -1.26
C LEU A 166 13.28 -21.37 -0.29
N GLY A 167 14.23 -21.50 0.63
CA GLY A 167 14.51 -20.47 1.65
C GLY A 167 14.75 -19.07 1.06
N ASP A 168 15.57 -18.95 0.02
CA ASP A 168 15.91 -17.65 -0.59
C ASP A 168 14.73 -17.07 -1.36
N PHE A 169 14.01 -17.94 -2.07
CA PHE A 169 12.81 -17.58 -2.81
C PHE A 169 11.68 -17.10 -1.89
N ARG A 170 11.47 -17.76 -0.75
CA ARG A 170 10.51 -17.36 0.30
C ARG A 170 10.95 -16.06 0.99
N ARG A 171 12.24 -15.91 1.33
CA ARG A 171 12.78 -14.67 1.92
C ARG A 171 12.58 -13.46 1.01
N GLN A 172 12.84 -13.61 -0.29
CA GLN A 172 12.62 -12.54 -1.25
C GLN A 172 11.12 -12.23 -1.45
N THR A 173 10.24 -13.23 -1.37
CA THR A 173 8.79 -13.01 -1.36
C THR A 173 8.33 -12.20 -0.15
N LEU A 174 8.86 -12.51 1.04
CA LEU A 174 8.61 -11.73 2.26
C LEU A 174 9.16 -10.30 2.14
N TYR A 175 10.33 -10.13 1.53
CA TYR A 175 10.89 -8.80 1.28
C TYR A 175 9.96 -7.95 0.41
N LEU A 176 9.44 -8.50 -0.69
CA LEU A 176 8.47 -7.80 -1.54
C LEU A 176 7.19 -7.43 -0.78
N ARG A 177 6.64 -8.35 0.02
CA ARG A 177 5.47 -8.07 0.87
C ARG A 177 5.76 -6.93 1.85
N ASN A 178 6.88 -6.97 2.55
CA ASN A 178 7.25 -5.95 3.52
C ASN A 178 7.43 -4.57 2.87
N MET A 179 7.97 -4.50 1.65
CA MET A 179 8.09 -3.25 0.91
C MET A 179 6.73 -2.70 0.49
N MET A 180 5.82 -3.55 0.02
CA MET A 180 4.45 -3.16 -0.32
C MET A 180 3.68 -2.67 0.93
N GLU A 181 3.75 -3.40 2.04
CA GLU A 181 3.14 -3.02 3.32
C GLU A 181 3.72 -1.70 3.84
N TYR A 182 5.03 -1.50 3.70
CA TYR A 182 5.66 -0.23 4.06
C TYR A 182 5.14 0.94 3.22
N ASN A 183 5.00 0.78 1.90
CA ASN A 183 4.46 1.82 1.03
C ASN A 183 3.02 2.17 1.40
N GLN A 184 2.17 1.16 1.61
CA GLN A 184 0.79 1.37 2.06
C GLN A 184 0.75 2.11 3.40
N PHE A 185 1.59 1.71 4.36
CA PHE A 185 1.67 2.39 5.64
C PHE A 185 2.10 3.86 5.52
N GLN A 186 3.00 4.20 4.59
CA GLN A 186 3.37 5.60 4.32
C GLN A 186 2.19 6.40 3.76
N GLU A 187 1.39 5.82 2.88
CA GLU A 187 0.18 6.47 2.34
C GLU A 187 -0.84 6.73 3.45
N GLU A 188 -1.08 5.74 4.32
CA GLU A 188 -1.98 5.87 5.48
C GLU A 188 -1.49 6.96 6.45
N LEU A 189 -0.19 7.01 6.74
CA LEU A 189 0.39 8.08 7.57
C LEU A 189 0.20 9.47 6.95
N ASN A 190 0.38 9.59 5.65
CA ASN A 190 0.15 10.86 4.94
C ASN A 190 -1.32 11.28 5.00
N GLU A 191 -2.25 10.35 4.84
CA GLU A 191 -3.69 10.62 4.97
C GLU A 191 -4.05 11.07 6.39
N ILE A 192 -3.59 10.35 7.41
CA ILE A 192 -3.80 10.72 8.82
C ILE A 192 -3.21 12.10 9.11
N THR A 193 -2.01 12.38 8.58
CA THR A 193 -1.34 13.68 8.75
C THR A 193 -2.16 14.80 8.10
N ASN A 194 -2.66 14.60 6.88
CA ASN A 194 -3.52 15.56 6.19
C ASN A 194 -4.82 15.80 6.98
N GLN A 195 -5.43 14.74 7.50
CA GLN A 195 -6.64 14.86 8.31
C GLN A 195 -6.39 15.61 9.63
N ALA A 196 -5.25 15.36 10.28
CA ALA A 196 -4.85 16.06 11.49
C ALA A 196 -4.55 17.55 11.25
N ILE A 197 -3.95 17.89 10.10
CA ILE A 197 -3.74 19.30 9.69
C ILE A 197 -5.08 20.02 9.53
N VAL A 198 -6.05 19.39 8.88
CA VAL A 198 -7.40 19.96 8.69
C VAL A 198 -8.11 20.14 10.04
N ASP A 199 -8.09 19.14 10.91
CA ASP A 199 -8.70 19.25 12.25
C ASP A 199 -8.05 20.34 13.10
N LEU A 200 -6.70 20.39 13.13
CA LEU A 200 -5.98 21.42 13.86
C LEU A 200 -6.26 22.82 13.31
N GLY A 201 -6.30 22.97 11.98
CA GLY A 201 -6.68 24.22 11.32
C GLY A 201 -8.09 24.66 11.71
N GLY A 202 -9.05 23.74 11.74
CA GLY A 202 -10.41 24.01 12.20
C GLY A 202 -10.48 24.42 13.67
N ARG A 203 -9.73 23.76 14.55
CA ARG A 203 -9.64 24.11 15.98
C ARG A 203 -8.98 25.47 16.19
N LEU A 204 -7.91 25.79 15.48
CA LEU A 204 -7.24 27.09 15.54
C LEU A 204 -8.15 28.21 15.03
N ASP A 205 -8.88 27.99 13.94
CA ASP A 205 -9.87 28.96 13.45
C ASP A 205 -11.02 29.15 14.44
N ALA A 206 -11.49 28.09 15.09
CA ALA A 206 -12.48 28.19 16.16
C ALA A 206 -11.96 28.98 17.37
N TYR A 207 -10.71 28.76 17.81
CA TYR A 207 -10.09 29.56 18.86
C TYR A 207 -9.95 31.02 18.44
N GLN A 208 -9.53 31.27 17.19
CA GLN A 208 -9.38 32.62 16.66
C GLN A 208 -10.73 33.35 16.59
N ARG A 209 -11.82 32.66 16.24
CA ARG A 209 -13.18 33.19 16.34
C ARG A 209 -13.59 33.45 17.79
N MET A 210 -13.25 32.59 18.74
CA MET A 210 -13.54 32.84 20.16
C MET A 210 -12.75 34.02 20.74
N PHE A 211 -11.54 34.29 20.23
CA PHE A 211 -10.74 35.45 20.62
C PHE A 211 -11.15 36.74 19.89
N ASN A 212 -11.61 36.64 18.63
CA ASN A 212 -11.96 37.79 17.79
C ASN A 212 -13.46 38.11 17.76
N GLU A 213 -14.35 37.21 18.18
CA GLU A 213 -15.72 37.58 18.55
C GLU A 213 -15.59 38.44 19.81
N ASP A 214 -15.48 39.74 19.54
CA ASP A 214 -15.27 40.79 20.52
C ASP A 214 -16.17 40.55 21.73
N VAL A 215 -15.53 40.38 22.88
CA VAL A 215 -16.15 40.64 24.17
C VAL A 215 -16.84 42.00 24.03
N ASN A 216 -18.18 42.01 24.04
CA ASN A 216 -18.94 43.21 23.74
C ASN A 216 -18.75 44.21 24.89
N ASP A 217 -17.70 45.02 24.80
CA ASP A 217 -17.26 45.98 25.81
C ASP A 217 -18.39 46.95 26.19
N GLU A 218 -19.27 47.26 25.24
CA GLU A 218 -20.49 48.05 25.44
C GLU A 218 -21.51 47.34 26.37
N MET A 219 -21.64 46.02 26.27
CA MET A 219 -22.52 45.23 27.15
C MET A 219 -21.93 45.12 28.56
N ILE A 220 -20.61 44.95 28.67
CA ILE A 220 -19.92 44.90 29.97
C ILE A 220 -19.99 46.26 30.67
N ARG A 221 -19.70 47.35 29.96
CA ARG A 221 -19.84 48.72 30.50
C ARG A 221 -21.26 48.99 30.99
N ARG A 222 -22.28 48.67 30.20
CA ARG A 222 -23.69 48.84 30.61
C ARG A 222 -24.06 48.03 31.86
N ARG A 223 -23.50 46.83 32.02
CA ARG A 223 -23.73 46.00 33.23
C ARG A 223 -23.02 46.56 34.45
N ILE A 224 -21.79 47.08 34.30
CA ILE A 224 -21.06 47.74 35.38
C ILE A 224 -21.80 49.01 35.82
N GLU A 225 -22.19 49.85 34.87
CA GLU A 225 -22.90 51.10 35.13
C GLU A 225 -24.26 50.84 35.78
N SER A 226 -25.00 49.81 35.33
CA SER A 226 -26.25 49.40 35.99
C SER A 226 -26.01 48.90 37.42
N ALA A 227 -24.91 48.19 37.69
CA ALA A 227 -24.59 47.72 39.03
C ALA A 227 -24.22 48.88 39.96
N GLU A 228 -23.48 49.88 39.48
CA GLU A 228 -23.17 51.11 40.23
C GLU A 228 -24.43 51.92 40.54
N ILE A 229 -25.36 52.04 39.59
CA ILE A 229 -26.65 52.72 39.81
C ILE A 229 -27.49 51.98 40.85
N MET A 230 -27.56 50.64 40.79
CA MET A 230 -28.30 49.86 41.79
C MET A 230 -27.68 49.98 43.18
N ASN A 231 -26.35 49.99 43.27
CA ASN A 231 -25.65 50.10 44.55
C ASN A 231 -25.82 51.50 45.17
N SER A 232 -25.73 52.57 44.37
CA SER A 232 -25.95 53.94 44.85
C SER A 232 -27.39 54.18 45.30
N GLN A 233 -28.39 53.68 44.55
CA GLN A 233 -29.79 53.74 44.97
C GLN A 233 -30.07 52.96 46.25
N SER A 234 -29.40 51.82 46.45
CA SER A 234 -29.49 51.03 47.67
C SER A 234 -28.92 51.80 48.87
N GLU A 235 -27.73 52.40 48.73
CA GLU A 235 -27.13 53.24 49.78
C GLU A 235 -28.00 54.45 50.14
N GLU A 236 -28.59 55.13 49.15
CA GLU A 236 -29.49 56.26 49.39
C GLU A 236 -30.76 55.84 50.12
N ARG A 237 -31.36 54.70 49.77
CA ARG A 237 -32.51 54.14 50.50
C ARG A 237 -32.16 53.79 51.95
N PHE A 238 -31.03 53.12 52.18
CA PHE A 238 -30.58 52.80 53.54
C PHE A 238 -30.32 54.06 54.38
N LYS A 239 -29.74 55.11 53.79
CA LYS A 239 -29.55 56.41 54.47
C LYS A 239 -30.89 57.09 54.79
N GLY A 240 -31.86 57.05 53.87
CA GLY A 240 -33.20 57.59 54.08
C GLY A 240 -33.97 56.87 55.20
N GLU A 241 -33.95 55.53 55.21
CA GLU A 241 -34.58 54.73 56.26
C GLU A 241 -33.93 54.94 57.64
N ALA A 242 -32.59 55.07 57.68
CA ALA A 242 -31.88 55.39 58.92
C ALA A 242 -32.24 56.77 59.47
N MET A 243 -32.42 57.78 58.61
CA MET A 243 -32.91 59.11 59.03
C MET A 243 -34.33 59.05 59.58
N MET A 244 -35.25 58.33 58.93
CA MET A 244 -36.62 58.19 59.43
C MET A 244 -36.67 57.50 60.79
N ARG A 245 -35.94 56.38 60.96
CA ARG A 245 -35.86 55.69 62.27
C ARG A 245 -35.26 56.57 63.36
N ASN A 246 -34.26 57.38 63.05
CA ASN A 246 -33.71 58.35 64.00
C ASN A 246 -34.75 59.42 64.37
N ALA A 247 -35.52 59.93 63.42
CA ALA A 247 -36.58 60.90 63.69
C ALA A 247 -37.68 60.30 64.59
N GLU A 248 -38.08 59.04 64.34
CA GLU A 248 -39.03 58.31 65.19
C GLU A 248 -38.50 58.11 66.61
N LEU A 249 -37.23 57.72 66.77
CA LEU A 249 -36.59 57.56 68.07
C LEU A 249 -36.53 58.88 68.85
N ILE A 250 -36.19 59.99 68.18
CA ILE A 250 -36.16 61.33 68.80
C ILE A 250 -37.58 61.75 69.21
N MET A 251 -38.59 61.53 68.37
CA MET A 251 -39.99 61.83 68.69
C MET A 251 -40.47 61.02 69.91
N MET A 252 -40.10 59.73 69.98
CA MET A 252 -40.43 58.86 71.11
C MET A 252 -39.74 59.32 72.40
N LEU A 253 -38.46 59.72 72.33
CA LEU A 253 -37.72 60.31 73.45
C LEU A 253 -38.36 61.61 73.96
N ILE A 254 -38.76 62.51 73.05
CA ILE A 254 -39.46 63.76 73.41
C ILE A 254 -40.81 63.45 74.07
N LEU A 255 -41.57 62.49 73.54
CA LEU A 255 -42.84 62.06 74.13
C LEU A 255 -42.63 61.44 75.52
N MET A 256 -41.61 60.62 75.71
CA MET A 256 -41.25 60.07 77.03
C MET A 256 -40.81 61.15 78.02
N GLU A 257 -39.96 62.11 77.62
CA GLU A 257 -39.58 63.25 78.48
C GLU A 257 -40.77 64.14 78.83
N SER A 258 -41.73 64.31 77.90
CA SER A 258 -42.95 65.08 78.14
C SER A 258 -43.89 64.42 79.15
N GLN A 259 -43.82 63.10 79.31
CA GLN A 259 -44.61 62.35 80.30
C GLN A 259 -43.97 62.33 81.69
N VAL A 260 -42.66 62.60 81.81
CA VAL A 260 -41.94 62.64 83.09
C VAL A 260 -42.09 64.00 83.81
N ARG A 261 -42.58 65.05 83.13
CA ARG A 261 -42.79 66.41 83.71
C ARG A 261 -44.23 66.72 84.18
N ARG A 262 -45.02 65.72 84.60
CA ARG A 262 -46.29 65.94 85.30
C ARG A 262 -46.23 65.51 86.76
#